data_AF-A0A368FDL7-F1
#
_entry.id   AF-A0A368FDL7-F1
#
_cell.length_a   1.000
_cell.length_b   1.000
_cell.length_c   1.000
_cell.angle_alpha   90.00
_cell.angle_beta   90.00
_cell.angle_gamma   90.00
#
_symmetry.space_group_name_H-M   'P 1'
#
loop_
_entity.id
_entity.type
_entity.pdbx_description
1 polymer ?
#
loop_
_entity_poly.entity_id
_entity_poly.type
_entity_poly.pdbx_seq_one_letter_code
_entity_poly.pdbx_strand_id
1 'polypeptide(L)'
;MHRVIIEDGVEYVKRIARAGAKFDVIHIDACTMEENVDTNCPIDIFYTEEMVQNYAAMLKPQGVVIMNVLTLTGNDMAAAKKVKKAFEKTFQKCLGKYAPFSPPNIVMTCAQFQRPPGLKERYQQLKNYSTGGQP
;
A
#
# COMPACT_ATOMS: atom_id res chain seq x y z
N MET A 1 -1.04 -12.40 -18.75
CA MET A 1 -0.51 -11.30 -19.59
C MET A 1 -0.01 -10.22 -18.65
N HIS A 2 1.22 -9.74 -18.86
CA HIS A 2 1.82 -8.67 -18.06
C HIS A 2 1.94 -7.41 -18.91
N ARG A 3 1.70 -6.24 -18.31
CA ARG A 3 1.83 -4.94 -18.98
C ARG A 3 2.75 -4.04 -18.16
N VAL A 4 3.72 -3.44 -18.81
CA VAL A 4 4.64 -2.44 -18.23
C VAL A 4 4.35 -1.10 -18.87
N ILE A 5 4.32 -0.04 -18.06
CA ILE A 5 4.08 1.33 -18.50
C ILE A 5 5.23 2.17 -17.92
N ILE A 6 5.93 2.90 -18.79
CA ILE A 6 7.02 3.80 -18.39
C ILE A 6 6.45 5.22 -18.44
N GLU A 7 6.12 5.76 -17.28
CA GLU A 7 5.51 7.08 -17.08
C GLU A 7 5.80 7.56 -15.65
N ASP A 8 5.62 8.84 -15.39
CA ASP A 8 5.54 9.34 -14.01
C ASP A 8 4.34 8.70 -13.29
N GLY A 9 4.58 8.09 -12.13
CA GLY A 9 3.56 7.36 -11.38
C GLY A 9 2.42 8.24 -10.86
N VAL A 10 2.70 9.51 -10.54
CA VAL A 10 1.70 10.48 -10.07
C VAL A 10 0.79 10.88 -11.23
N GLU A 11 1.37 11.22 -12.38
CA GLU A 11 0.58 11.57 -13.58
C GLU A 11 -0.23 10.39 -14.09
N TYR A 12 0.34 9.18 -14.06
CA TYR A 12 -0.39 7.95 -14.38
C TYR A 12 -1.61 7.77 -13.48
N VAL A 13 -1.43 7.88 -12.16
CA VAL A 13 -2.53 7.73 -11.19
C VAL A 13 -3.62 8.77 -11.43
N LYS A 14 -3.27 10.05 -11.60
CA LYS A 14 -4.24 11.13 -11.89
C LYS A 14 -5.02 10.88 -13.17
N ARG A 15 -4.34 10.45 -14.23
CA ARG A 15 -4.97 10.14 -15.53
C ARG A 15 -5.92 8.95 -15.44
N ILE A 16 -5.50 7.88 -14.76
CA ILE A 16 -6.28 6.65 -14.64
C ILE A 16 -7.46 6.81 -13.69
N ALA A 17 -7.30 7.55 -12.60
CA ALA A 17 -8.41 7.94 -11.72
C ALA A 17 -9.48 8.71 -12.49
N ARG A 18 -9.09 9.72 -13.30
CA ARG A 18 -10.02 10.47 -14.17
C ARG A 18 -10.71 9.60 -15.22
N ALA A 19 -10.01 8.59 -15.75
CA ALA A 19 -10.58 7.63 -16.69
C ALA A 19 -11.55 6.61 -16.03
N GLY A 20 -11.63 6.58 -14.69
CA GLY A 20 -12.55 5.71 -13.95
C GLY A 20 -12.14 4.25 -13.90
N ALA A 21 -10.89 3.90 -14.25
CA ALA A 21 -10.44 2.52 -14.19
C ALA A 21 -10.36 2.02 -12.74
N LYS A 22 -10.63 0.72 -12.55
CA LYS A 22 -10.73 0.11 -11.23
C LYS A 22 -9.78 -1.06 -11.04
N PHE A 23 -9.15 -1.13 -9.87
CA PHE A 23 -8.20 -2.16 -9.48
C PHE A 23 -8.65 -2.87 -8.19
N ASP A 24 -8.31 -4.15 -8.09
CA ASP A 24 -8.46 -4.93 -6.85
C ASP A 24 -7.35 -4.59 -5.85
N VAL A 25 -6.14 -4.32 -6.35
CA VAL A 25 -4.97 -3.99 -5.54
C VAL A 25 -4.19 -2.86 -6.19
N ILE A 26 -3.76 -1.88 -5.39
CA ILE A 26 -2.76 -0.89 -5.75
C ILE A 26 -1.56 -1.12 -4.83
N HIS A 27 -0.38 -1.35 -5.40
CA HIS A 27 0.86 -1.53 -4.64
C HIS A 27 1.79 -0.34 -4.90
N ILE A 28 2.21 0.35 -3.85
CA ILE A 28 3.08 1.53 -3.92
C ILE A 28 4.40 1.18 -3.27
N ASP A 29 5.45 1.11 -4.10
CA ASP A 29 6.84 0.92 -3.69
C ASP A 29 7.69 1.96 -4.44
N ALA A 30 7.45 3.24 -4.11
CA ALA A 30 8.04 4.38 -4.78
C ALA A 30 8.94 5.13 -3.80
N CYS A 31 10.25 4.95 -3.97
CA CYS A 31 11.24 5.31 -2.97
C CYS A 31 12.25 6.34 -3.46
N THR A 32 12.88 7.04 -2.52
CA THR A 32 14.07 7.86 -2.76
C THR A 32 15.21 7.50 -1.80
N MET A 33 16.44 7.70 -2.27
CA MET A 33 17.66 7.60 -1.46
C MET A 33 18.11 8.96 -0.91
N GLU A 34 17.36 10.03 -1.20
CA GLU A 34 17.66 11.36 -0.68
C GLU A 34 17.64 11.38 0.86
N GLU A 35 18.62 12.08 1.42
CA GLU A 35 18.67 12.43 2.83
C GLU A 35 17.79 13.65 3.09
N ASN A 36 17.26 13.79 4.32
CA ASN A 36 16.37 14.90 4.74
C ASN A 36 14.96 14.90 4.14
N VAL A 37 14.47 13.74 3.70
CA VAL A 37 13.04 13.55 3.38
C VAL A 37 12.27 13.06 4.60
N ASP A 38 10.97 13.33 4.62
CA ASP A 38 10.08 12.91 5.71
C ASP A 38 9.90 11.39 5.75
N THR A 39 9.78 10.76 4.57
CA THR A 39 9.77 9.30 4.39
C THR A 39 10.49 8.92 3.11
N ASN A 40 11.32 7.87 3.17
CA ASN A 40 12.03 7.38 1.99
C ASN A 40 11.14 6.51 1.10
N CYS A 41 10.21 5.75 1.69
CA CYS A 41 9.16 5.03 0.99
C CYS A 41 7.84 5.14 1.77
N PRO A 42 6.71 5.39 1.11
CA PRO A 42 6.64 6.12 -0.16
C PRO A 42 7.22 7.54 0.00
N ILE A 43 7.66 8.18 -1.09
CA ILE A 43 7.99 9.61 -1.06
C ILE A 43 6.73 10.47 -0.91
N ASP A 44 6.89 11.68 -0.39
CA ASP A 44 5.82 12.60 0.06
C ASP A 44 4.66 12.79 -0.92
N ILE A 45 4.98 12.95 -2.21
CA ILE A 45 3.97 13.20 -3.24
C ILE A 45 2.93 12.07 -3.31
N PHE A 46 3.32 10.82 -3.06
CA PHE A 46 2.43 9.65 -3.18
C PHE A 46 1.43 9.51 -2.02
N TYR A 47 1.55 10.30 -0.95
CA TYR A 47 0.58 10.31 0.14
C TYR A 47 0.02 11.71 0.44
N THR A 48 0.07 12.60 -0.55
CA THR A 48 -0.72 13.84 -0.56
C THR A 48 -2.23 13.52 -0.57
N GLU A 49 -3.04 14.47 -0.10
CA GLU A 49 -4.49 14.28 -0.02
C GLU A 49 -5.13 13.96 -1.39
N GLU A 50 -4.70 14.66 -2.45
CA GLU A 50 -5.12 14.38 -3.82
C GLU A 50 -4.79 12.94 -4.24
N MET A 51 -3.57 12.47 -3.96
CA MET A 51 -3.15 11.12 -4.35
C MET A 51 -3.90 10.04 -3.59
N VAL A 52 -4.11 10.23 -2.29
CA VAL A 52 -4.92 9.31 -1.45
C VAL A 52 -6.35 9.22 -1.98
N GLN A 53 -6.96 10.35 -2.37
CA GLN A 53 -8.29 10.37 -3.00
C GLN A 53 -8.32 9.67 -4.36
N ASN A 54 -7.28 9.84 -5.18
CA ASN A 54 -7.16 9.16 -6.47
C ASN A 54 -7.05 7.64 -6.30
N TYR A 55 -6.27 7.14 -5.34
CA TYR A 55 -6.23 5.68 -5.08
C TYR A 55 -7.59 5.15 -4.64
N ALA A 56 -8.26 5.87 -3.74
CA ALA A 56 -9.61 5.52 -3.31
C ALA A 56 -10.58 5.47 -4.50
N ALA A 57 -10.52 6.44 -5.41
CA ALA A 57 -11.31 6.45 -6.64
C ALA A 57 -10.92 5.34 -7.63
N MET A 58 -9.68 4.85 -7.60
CA MET A 58 -9.20 3.76 -8.46
C MET A 58 -9.49 2.36 -7.90
N LEU A 59 -9.93 2.22 -6.66
CA LEU A 59 -10.21 0.92 -6.08
C LEU A 59 -11.65 0.45 -6.35
N LYS A 60 -11.79 -0.86 -6.51
CA LYS A 60 -13.08 -1.55 -6.38
C LYS A 60 -13.55 -1.53 -4.92
N PRO A 61 -14.84 -1.82 -4.62
CA PRO A 61 -15.37 -1.76 -3.26
C PRO A 61 -14.60 -2.61 -2.21
N GLN A 62 -14.01 -3.73 -2.63
CA GLN A 62 -13.19 -4.61 -1.78
C GLN A 62 -11.68 -4.47 -2.06
N GLY A 63 -11.28 -3.40 -2.75
CA GLY A 63 -9.90 -3.17 -3.13
C GLY A 63 -9.04 -2.65 -1.96
N VAL A 64 -7.73 -2.82 -2.09
CA VAL A 64 -6.74 -2.45 -1.06
C VAL A 64 -5.56 -1.69 -1.66
N VAL A 65 -5.09 -0.68 -0.94
CA VAL A 65 -3.75 -0.09 -1.17
C VAL A 65 -2.76 -0.77 -0.25
N ILE A 66 -1.65 -1.24 -0.81
CA ILE A 66 -0.52 -1.81 -0.08
C ILE A 66 0.68 -0.89 -0.32
N MET A 67 1.42 -0.57 0.72
CA MET A 67 2.57 0.34 0.65
C MET A 67 3.73 -0.25 1.43
N ASN A 68 4.93 -0.11 0.87
CA ASN A 68 6.14 -0.23 1.64
C ASN A 68 6.41 1.10 2.36
N VAL A 69 6.55 1.09 3.67
CA VAL A 69 6.94 2.26 4.46
C VAL A 69 8.33 2.08 5.04
N LEU A 70 9.22 3.00 4.70
CA LEU A 70 10.64 2.99 5.06
C LEU A 70 11.14 4.41 5.31
N THR A 71 12.04 4.56 6.28
CA THR A 71 12.85 5.76 6.45
C THR A 71 14.30 5.38 6.69
N LEU A 72 15.22 6.18 6.16
CA LEU A 72 16.66 6.04 6.40
C LEU A 72 17.11 6.75 7.68
N THR A 73 16.26 7.59 8.29
CA THR A 73 16.57 8.30 9.55
C THR A 73 16.39 7.43 10.80
N GLY A 74 15.91 6.20 10.65
CA GLY A 74 15.77 5.20 11.72
C GLY A 74 14.52 5.33 12.61
N ASN A 75 13.61 6.27 12.33
CA ASN A 75 12.34 6.41 13.07
C ASN A 75 11.14 5.84 12.29
N ASP A 76 11.17 4.53 12.05
CA ASP A 76 10.21 3.82 11.20
C ASP A 76 8.76 3.98 11.68
N MET A 77 8.55 3.99 13.00
CA MET A 77 7.21 4.15 13.58
C MET A 77 6.65 5.56 13.35
N ALA A 78 7.49 6.60 13.37
CA ALA A 78 7.04 7.96 13.06
C ALA A 78 6.69 8.09 11.57
N ALA A 79 7.52 7.54 10.68
CA ALA A 79 7.25 7.47 9.24
C ALA A 79 5.93 6.75 8.96
N ALA A 80 5.74 5.56 9.53
CA ALA A 80 4.48 4.82 9.43
C ALA A 80 3.30 5.61 10.00
N LYS A 81 3.43 6.26 11.16
CA LYS A 81 2.35 7.08 11.73
C LYS A 81 1.96 8.23 10.80
N LYS A 82 2.92 8.88 10.15
CA LYS A 82 2.68 9.97 9.20
C LYS A 82 1.90 9.49 7.97
N VAL A 83 2.40 8.46 7.30
CA VAL A 83 1.73 7.87 6.12
C VAL A 83 0.32 7.37 6.49
N LYS A 84 0.19 6.67 7.62
CA LYS A 84 -1.10 6.19 8.13
C LYS A 84 -2.10 7.33 8.32
N LYS A 85 -1.67 8.44 8.94
CA LYS A 85 -2.53 9.60 9.18
C LYS A 85 -3.03 10.23 7.87
N ALA A 86 -2.21 10.24 6.82
CA ALA A 86 -2.64 10.73 5.51
C ALA A 86 -3.75 9.86 4.91
N PHE A 87 -3.58 8.53 4.95
CA PHE A 87 -4.54 7.59 4.38
C PHE A 87 -5.85 7.49 5.19
N GLU A 88 -5.79 7.57 6.52
CA GLU A 88 -6.98 7.46 7.39
C GLU A 88 -7.99 8.60 7.24
N LYS A 89 -7.63 9.69 6.53
CA LYS A 89 -8.60 10.72 6.13
C LYS A 89 -9.62 10.21 5.10
N THR A 90 -9.26 9.21 4.31
CA THR A 90 -10.06 8.72 3.18
C THR A 90 -10.40 7.23 3.31
N PHE A 91 -9.52 6.44 3.94
CA PHE A 91 -9.68 5.00 4.11
C PHE A 91 -10.21 4.68 5.51
N GLN A 92 -11.20 3.77 5.58
CA GLN A 92 -11.81 3.37 6.85
C GLN A 92 -10.85 2.62 7.78
N LYS A 93 -9.94 1.81 7.21
CA LYS A 93 -9.01 1.00 8.02
C LYS A 93 -7.63 0.91 7.38
N CYS A 94 -6.62 1.32 8.13
CA CYS A 94 -5.21 1.12 7.82
C CYS A 94 -4.52 0.24 8.87
N LEU A 95 -3.65 -0.67 8.43
CA LEU A 95 -2.87 -1.58 9.27
C LEU A 95 -1.43 -1.62 8.77
N GLY A 96 -0.47 -1.29 9.64
CA GLY A 96 0.96 -1.41 9.40
C GLY A 96 1.55 -2.58 10.21
N LYS A 97 2.44 -3.36 9.60
CA LYS A 97 3.21 -4.42 10.27
C LYS A 97 4.64 -4.42 9.74
N TYR A 98 5.61 -4.62 10.62
CA TYR A 98 6.99 -4.88 10.19
C TYR A 98 7.04 -6.09 9.25
N ALA A 99 7.85 -5.97 8.21
CA ALA A 99 8.25 -7.09 7.37
C ALA A 99 9.26 -7.94 8.17
N PRO A 100 8.90 -9.15 8.62
CA PRO A 100 9.74 -9.93 9.55
C PRO A 100 11.10 -10.32 8.95
N PHE A 101 11.20 -10.40 7.62
CA PHE A 101 12.41 -10.79 6.89
C PHE A 101 13.12 -9.61 6.24
N SER A 102 12.64 -8.37 6.45
CA SER A 102 13.25 -7.17 5.89
C SER A 102 13.00 -5.94 6.78
N PRO A 103 13.29 -5.98 8.10
CA PRO A 103 13.33 -4.75 8.88
C PRO A 103 14.39 -3.81 8.26
N PRO A 104 14.15 -2.49 8.17
CA PRO A 104 13.10 -1.73 8.87
C PRO A 104 11.76 -1.54 8.12
N ASN A 105 11.53 -2.24 7.01
CA ASN A 105 10.32 -2.05 6.20
C ASN A 105 9.03 -2.36 6.99
N ILE A 106 8.06 -1.45 6.91
CA ILE A 106 6.71 -1.63 7.43
C ILE A 106 5.76 -1.76 6.25
N VAL A 107 5.12 -2.92 6.11
CA VAL A 107 4.06 -3.11 5.12
C VAL A 107 2.78 -2.49 5.67
N MET A 108 2.35 -1.42 5.03
CA MET A 108 1.08 -0.75 5.33
C MET A 108 0.01 -1.16 4.33
N THR A 109 -1.20 -1.38 4.84
CA THR A 109 -2.33 -1.80 4.04
C THR A 109 -3.56 -0.98 4.43
N CYS A 110 -4.24 -0.36 3.47
CA CYS A 110 -5.39 0.52 3.69
C CYS A 110 -6.58 0.11 2.81
N ALA A 111 -7.78 0.07 3.39
CA ALA A 111 -9.01 -0.35 2.72
C ALA A 111 -10.20 0.54 3.07
N GLN A 112 -11.15 0.66 2.15
CA GLN A 112 -12.42 1.39 2.34
C GLN A 112 -13.51 0.52 2.98
N PHE A 113 -13.21 -0.74 3.27
CA PHE A 113 -14.11 -1.68 3.91
C PHE A 113 -13.49 -2.25 5.19
N GLN A 114 -14.35 -2.72 6.09
CA GLN A 114 -13.90 -3.44 7.26
C GLN A 114 -13.35 -4.81 6.84
N ARG A 115 -12.09 -5.09 7.18
CA ARG A 115 -11.49 -6.39 6.88
C ARG A 115 -12.25 -7.50 7.59
N PRO A 116 -12.60 -8.59 6.88
CA PRO A 116 -13.15 -9.77 7.52
C PRO A 116 -12.25 -10.25 8.66
N PRO A 117 -12.82 -10.67 9.79
CA PRO A 117 -12.04 -11.35 10.84
C PRO A 117 -11.53 -12.70 10.32
N GLY A 118 -10.50 -13.24 10.96
CA GLY A 118 -10.01 -14.58 10.65
C GLY A 118 -9.20 -14.70 9.35
N LEU A 119 -8.80 -13.58 8.73
CA LEU A 119 -8.07 -13.61 7.45
C LEU A 119 -6.74 -14.35 7.56
N LYS A 120 -6.00 -14.18 8.67
CA LYS A 120 -4.70 -14.85 8.85
C LYS A 120 -4.88 -16.37 8.86
N GLU A 121 -5.88 -16.85 9.58
CA GLU A 121 -6.24 -18.26 9.72
C GLU A 121 -6.68 -18.83 8.37
N ARG A 122 -7.54 -18.10 7.63
CA ARG A 122 -7.95 -18.47 6.26
C ARG A 122 -6.75 -18.55 5.30
N TYR A 123 -5.84 -17.59 5.34
CA TYR A 123 -4.63 -17.63 4.51
C TYR A 123 -3.67 -18.75 4.90
N GLN A 124 -3.52 -19.04 6.20
CA GLN A 124 -2.72 -20.17 6.66
C GLN A 124 -3.31 -21.50 6.20
N GLN A 125 -4.64 -21.66 6.24
CA GLN A 125 -5.33 -22.82 5.68
C GLN A 125 -5.02 -22.96 4.19
N LEU A 126 -5.16 -21.90 3.39
CA LEU A 126 -4.84 -21.91 1.96
C LEU A 126 -3.36 -22.25 1.68
N LYS A 127 -2.43 -21.66 2.46
CA LYS A 127 -0.99 -21.96 2.34
C LYS A 127 -0.73 -23.43 2.63
N ASN A 128 -1.38 -23.99 3.64
CA ASN A 128 -1.24 -25.40 4.00
C ASN A 128 -1.88 -26.33 2.95
N TYR A 129 -2.99 -25.92 2.31
CA TYR A 129 -3.53 -26.63 1.12
C TYR A 129 -2.52 -26.65 -0.04
N SER A 130 -1.77 -25.55 -0.22
CA SER A 130 -0.77 -25.43 -1.29
C SER A 130 0.45 -26.33 -1.06
N THR A 131 0.72 -26.73 0.19
CA THR A 131 1.80 -27.65 0.57
C THR A 131 1.36 -29.10 0.76
N GLY A 132 0.04 -29.34 0.82
CA GLY A 132 -0.55 -30.67 1.06
C GLY A 132 -1.23 -31.30 -0.16
N GLY A 133 -1.15 -30.65 -1.32
CA GLY A 133 -1.80 -31.08 -2.56
C GLY A 133 -0.80 -31.33 -3.69
N GLN A 134 -0.04 -32.41 -3.61
CA GLN A 134 0.48 -33.11 -4.79
C GLN A 134 0.17 -34.60 -4.62
N PRO A 135 -0.47 -35.28 -5.59
CA PRO A 135 -0.17 -36.69 -5.83
C PRO A 135 1.27 -36.84 -6.36
#